data_AF-A0A1W9QUA4-F1
#
_entry.id   AF-A0A1W9QUA4-F1
#
_cell.length_a   1.000
_cell.length_b   1.000
_cell.length_c   1.000
_cell.angle_alpha   90.00
_cell.angle_beta   90.00
_cell.angle_gamma   90.00
#
_symmetry.space_group_name_H-M   'P 1'
#
loop_
_entity.id
_entity.type
_entity.pdbx_description
1 polymer ?
#
loop_
_entity_poly.entity_id
_entity_poly.type
_entity_poly.pdbx_seq_one_letter_code
_entity_poly.pdbx_strand_id
1 'polypeptide(L)'
;MINVTSATNSITIPLADRSHETQAWYKEDEVNKIKLTAYDTEGNTAQESIIKFNENATTGFDNQYDSRFLSGYAPLFFSFAEGEPVSTNALPELTEALSIPFSFTKNSSSTFNIKAEGIDQLAPSYPVYLTDLKINYTQNLSTGPTYTFTSVEGDNPARFLLHFKPVGIEEESTNQSNILVWATNNVINILNPHRQPGTIRVINMLGQEVMHTEMNGDNHEEIYIGLPSAYFIVSIVYKNGIVNRKVFIE
;
A
#
# COMPACT_ATOMS: atom_id res chain seq x y z
N MET A 1 -15.06 -21.34 15.99
CA MET A 1 -16.24 -20.83 16.72
C MET A 1 -17.49 -21.33 16.04
N ILE A 2 -18.60 -21.41 16.75
CA ILE A 2 -19.91 -21.72 16.18
C ILE A 2 -20.68 -20.39 16.12
N ASN A 3 -21.07 -19.98 14.91
CA ASN A 3 -21.98 -18.85 14.71
C ASN A 3 -23.39 -19.40 14.48
N VAL A 4 -24.38 -18.92 15.23
CA VAL A 4 -25.79 -19.31 15.08
C VAL A 4 -26.62 -18.08 14.79
N THR A 5 -27.46 -18.17 13.75
CA THR A 5 -28.29 -17.07 13.26
C THR A 5 -29.59 -16.87 14.05
N SER A 6 -29.90 -17.73 15.03
CA SER A 6 -31.08 -17.63 15.90
C SER A 6 -30.80 -18.16 17.31
N ALA A 7 -31.50 -17.61 18.30
CA ALA A 7 -31.32 -17.87 19.73
C ALA A 7 -31.84 -19.24 20.23
N THR A 8 -32.46 -20.06 19.38
CA THR A 8 -33.03 -21.37 19.77
C THR A 8 -32.23 -22.57 19.30
N ASN A 9 -31.05 -22.35 18.73
CA ASN A 9 -30.24 -23.42 18.17
C ASN A 9 -29.41 -24.10 19.27
N SER A 10 -29.57 -25.42 19.42
CA SER A 10 -28.70 -26.26 20.26
C SER A 10 -27.79 -27.13 19.40
N ILE A 11 -26.53 -27.29 19.80
CA ILE A 11 -25.60 -28.25 19.18
C ILE A 11 -25.41 -29.41 20.14
N THR A 12 -25.80 -30.59 19.68
CA THR A 12 -25.45 -31.86 20.33
C THR A 12 -24.34 -32.48 19.50
N ILE A 13 -23.21 -32.82 20.13
CA ILE A 13 -22.18 -33.66 19.52
C ILE A 13 -22.41 -35.08 20.05
N PRO A 14 -23.05 -35.98 19.28
CA PRO A 14 -23.34 -37.34 19.72
C PRO A 14 -22.04 -38.08 20.05
N LEU A 15 -22.08 -38.97 21.05
CA LEU A 15 -20.91 -39.77 21.41
C LEU A 15 -20.42 -40.63 20.23
N ALA A 16 -21.33 -41.04 19.34
CA ALA A 16 -21.04 -41.84 18.15
C ALA A 16 -20.28 -41.07 17.06
N ASP A 17 -20.35 -39.74 17.04
CA ASP A 17 -19.65 -38.90 16.05
C ASP A 17 -18.21 -38.56 16.46
N ARG A 18 -17.77 -39.05 17.64
CA ARG A 18 -16.37 -39.01 18.06
C ARG A 18 -15.58 -40.07 17.30
N SER A 19 -15.06 -39.72 16.14
CA SER A 19 -14.07 -40.54 15.45
C SER A 19 -12.67 -40.27 15.99
N HIS A 20 -11.89 -41.34 16.17
CA HIS A 20 -10.45 -41.28 16.39
C HIS A 20 -9.81 -42.01 15.22
N GLU A 21 -9.23 -41.24 14.30
CA GLU A 21 -8.43 -41.79 13.20
C GLU A 21 -6.95 -41.82 13.60
N THR A 22 -6.29 -42.94 13.31
CA THR A 22 -4.84 -43.10 13.52
C THR A 22 -4.02 -42.69 12.30
N GLN A 23 -4.70 -42.41 11.18
CA GLN A 23 -4.05 -41.91 9.98
C GLN A 23 -3.43 -40.53 10.24
N ALA A 24 -2.16 -40.38 9.84
CA ALA A 24 -1.49 -39.08 9.88
C ALA A 24 -2.25 -38.11 8.96
N TRP A 25 -2.63 -36.95 9.51
CA TRP A 25 -3.28 -35.90 8.74
C TRP A 25 -2.28 -35.35 7.72
N TYR A 26 -2.49 -35.68 6.45
CA TYR A 26 -1.80 -35.02 5.34
C TYR A 26 -2.41 -33.63 5.19
N LYS A 27 -1.71 -32.60 5.68
CA LYS A 27 -2.01 -31.23 5.27
C LYS A 27 -1.32 -31.02 3.94
N GLU A 28 -2.08 -30.82 2.88
CA GLU A 28 -1.52 -30.26 1.66
C GLU A 28 -0.91 -28.90 2.01
N ASP A 29 0.27 -28.60 1.46
CA ASP A 29 0.83 -27.26 1.57
C ASP A 29 -0.19 -26.28 0.97
N GLU A 30 -0.75 -25.41 1.82
CA GLU A 30 -1.73 -24.44 1.35
C GLU A 30 -1.01 -23.38 0.52
N VAL A 31 -1.08 -23.56 -0.80
CA VAL A 31 -0.67 -22.59 -1.81
C VAL A 31 -1.53 -21.33 -1.66
N ASN A 32 -1.00 -20.17 -2.04
CA ASN A 32 -1.74 -18.89 -2.07
C ASN A 32 -2.18 -18.37 -0.69
N LYS A 33 -1.30 -18.47 0.30
CA LYS A 33 -1.56 -17.99 1.66
C LYS A 33 -0.40 -17.17 2.19
N ILE A 34 -0.72 -16.03 2.78
CA ILE A 34 0.22 -15.18 3.52
C ILE A 34 -0.24 -15.14 4.96
N LYS A 35 0.66 -15.49 5.87
CA LYS A 35 0.44 -15.32 7.30
C LYS A 35 1.29 -14.17 7.80
N LEU A 36 0.65 -13.19 8.43
CA LEU A 36 1.31 -12.06 9.09
C LEU A 36 1.12 -12.22 10.59
N THR A 37 2.22 -12.29 11.33
CA THR A 37 2.22 -12.41 12.79
C THR A 37 2.75 -11.12 13.39
N ALA A 38 1.88 -10.37 14.06
CA ALA A 38 2.27 -9.22 14.87
C ALA A 38 2.59 -9.70 16.29
N TYR A 39 3.78 -9.43 16.79
CA TYR A 39 4.18 -9.84 18.14
C TYR A 39 4.97 -8.74 18.83
N ASP A 40 4.79 -8.64 20.14
CA ASP A 40 5.62 -7.78 20.97
C ASP A 40 6.96 -8.46 21.29
N THR A 41 7.98 -7.67 21.58
CA THR A 41 9.32 -8.18 21.90
C THR A 41 9.53 -8.51 23.38
N GLU A 42 8.52 -8.28 24.24
CA GLU A 42 8.71 -8.22 25.71
C GLU A 42 7.73 -9.11 26.49
N GLY A 43 6.45 -9.07 26.13
CA GLY A 43 5.34 -9.83 26.71
C GLY A 43 5.08 -11.21 26.09
N ASN A 44 5.82 -11.62 25.05
CA ASN A 44 5.67 -12.91 24.37
C ASN A 44 4.24 -13.19 23.88
N THR A 45 3.49 -12.14 23.52
CA THR A 45 2.17 -12.30 22.91
C THR A 45 2.24 -12.03 21.42
N ALA A 46 1.42 -12.76 20.67
CA ALA A 46 1.38 -12.68 19.21
C ALA A 46 -0.06 -12.78 18.71
N GLN A 47 -0.33 -12.04 17.64
CA GLN A 47 -1.58 -12.09 16.90
C GLN A 47 -1.28 -12.44 15.45
N GLU A 48 -1.86 -13.55 15.00
CA GLU A 48 -1.81 -13.96 13.60
C GLU A 48 -2.98 -13.36 12.83
N SER A 49 -2.71 -12.93 11.61
CA SER A 49 -3.69 -12.55 10.61
C SER A 49 -3.31 -13.17 9.27
N ILE A 50 -4.28 -13.79 8.61
CA ILE A 50 -4.07 -14.61 7.41
C ILE A 50 -4.78 -13.96 6.23
N ILE A 51 -4.08 -13.81 5.12
CA ILE A 51 -4.66 -13.55 3.80
C ILE A 51 -4.53 -14.86 3.01
N LYS A 52 -5.62 -15.31 2.40
CA LYS A 52 -5.60 -16.47 1.49
C LYS A 52 -6.33 -16.15 0.20
N PHE A 53 -5.90 -16.74 -0.91
CA PHE A 53 -6.56 -16.57 -2.19
C PHE A 53 -7.23 -17.88 -2.61
N ASN A 54 -8.54 -17.81 -2.86
CA ASN A 54 -9.36 -18.93 -3.27
C ASN A 54 -10.45 -18.40 -4.21
N GLU A 55 -10.49 -18.90 -5.44
CA GLU A 55 -11.44 -18.50 -6.48
C GLU A 55 -12.93 -18.65 -6.06
N ASN A 56 -13.21 -19.50 -5.08
CA ASN A 56 -14.56 -19.72 -4.56
C ASN A 56 -14.94 -18.77 -3.41
N ALA A 57 -13.99 -17.99 -2.88
CA ALA A 57 -14.26 -16.98 -1.88
C ALA A 57 -14.95 -15.76 -2.51
N THR A 58 -15.59 -14.94 -1.68
CA THR A 58 -16.16 -13.66 -2.11
C THR A 58 -15.24 -12.49 -1.78
N THR A 59 -15.47 -11.32 -2.39
CA THR A 59 -14.79 -10.08 -1.97
C THR A 59 -15.31 -9.54 -0.63
N GLY A 60 -16.49 -10.00 -0.20
CA GLY A 60 -17.10 -9.67 1.08
C GLY A 60 -16.84 -10.74 2.13
N PHE A 61 -17.49 -10.59 3.30
CA PHE A 61 -17.34 -11.57 4.36
C PHE A 61 -17.99 -12.90 3.98
N ASP A 62 -17.18 -13.95 3.91
CA ASP A 62 -17.55 -15.31 3.56
C ASP A 62 -17.52 -16.22 4.80
N ASN A 63 -18.67 -16.69 5.26
CA ASN A 63 -18.74 -17.56 6.44
C ASN A 63 -18.01 -18.90 6.28
N GLN A 64 -17.76 -19.36 5.05
CA GLN A 64 -17.07 -20.62 4.79
C GLN A 64 -15.55 -20.45 4.78
N TYR A 65 -15.06 -19.30 4.31
CA TYR A 65 -13.63 -19.09 4.11
C TYR A 65 -13.00 -18.08 5.07
N ASP A 66 -13.76 -17.12 5.60
CA ASP A 66 -13.24 -16.12 6.53
C ASP A 66 -13.34 -16.55 7.99
N SER A 67 -12.54 -15.88 8.82
CA SER A 67 -12.66 -15.99 10.27
C SER A 67 -12.74 -14.60 10.88
N ARG A 68 -13.81 -14.37 11.65
CA ARG A 68 -13.97 -13.14 12.44
C ARG A 68 -12.80 -12.96 13.38
N PHE A 69 -12.33 -11.73 13.49
CA PHE A 69 -11.31 -11.38 14.45
C PHE A 69 -11.87 -11.46 15.87
N LEU A 70 -11.02 -11.90 16.79
CA LEU A 70 -11.32 -12.00 18.20
C LEU A 70 -10.16 -11.41 18.97
N SER A 71 -10.45 -10.39 19.78
CA SER A 71 -9.44 -9.77 20.62
C SER A 71 -9.00 -10.70 21.75
N GLY A 72 -7.71 -10.74 22.01
CA GLY A 72 -7.11 -11.34 23.20
C GLY A 72 -6.22 -10.33 23.93
N TYR A 73 -5.21 -10.84 24.65
CA TYR A 73 -4.19 -10.01 25.32
C TYR A 73 -3.02 -9.62 24.40
N ALA A 74 -2.95 -10.21 23.21
CA ALA A 74 -1.99 -9.86 22.17
C ALA A 74 -2.27 -8.45 21.61
N PRO A 75 -1.29 -7.80 20.94
CA PRO A 75 -1.61 -6.64 20.12
C PRO A 75 -2.72 -7.00 19.13
N LEU A 76 -3.67 -6.09 18.93
CA LEU A 76 -4.74 -6.31 17.96
C LEU A 76 -4.16 -6.11 16.57
N PHE A 77 -4.26 -7.12 15.72
CA PHE A 77 -3.76 -7.07 14.36
C PHE A 77 -4.65 -7.91 13.44
N PHE A 78 -5.34 -7.24 12.52
CA PHE A 78 -6.37 -7.85 11.67
C PHE A 78 -6.56 -7.05 10.38
N SER A 79 -7.18 -7.69 9.38
CA SER A 79 -7.63 -7.03 8.15
C SER A 79 -9.16 -6.92 8.14
N PHE A 80 -9.72 -6.43 7.05
CA PHE A 80 -11.17 -6.22 6.92
C PHE A 80 -11.75 -6.95 5.73
N ALA A 81 -12.95 -7.51 5.91
CA ALA A 81 -13.82 -8.00 4.83
C ALA A 81 -15.14 -7.22 4.93
N GLU A 82 -15.48 -6.41 3.91
CA GLU A 82 -16.65 -5.50 3.94
C GLU A 82 -16.73 -4.58 5.19
N GLY A 83 -15.57 -4.19 5.74
CA GLY A 83 -15.48 -3.36 6.95
C GLY A 83 -15.59 -4.13 8.27
N GLU A 84 -15.84 -5.44 8.23
CA GLU A 84 -15.81 -6.32 9.40
C GLU A 84 -14.38 -6.77 9.70
N PRO A 85 -13.94 -6.75 10.97
CA PRO A 85 -12.60 -7.18 11.34
C PRO A 85 -12.46 -8.71 11.26
N VAL A 86 -11.46 -9.18 10.53
CA VAL A 86 -11.21 -10.61 10.28
C VAL A 86 -9.75 -11.00 10.56
N SER A 87 -9.56 -12.15 11.21
CA SER A 87 -8.26 -12.79 11.43
C SER A 87 -7.84 -13.69 10.26
N THR A 88 -8.80 -14.11 9.43
CA THR A 88 -8.54 -14.76 8.14
C THR A 88 -9.43 -14.10 7.11
N ASN A 89 -8.81 -13.56 6.07
CA ASN A 89 -9.46 -12.89 4.94
C ASN A 89 -9.17 -13.68 3.66
N ALA A 90 -10.20 -14.27 3.11
CA ALA A 90 -10.19 -15.04 1.89
C ALA A 90 -10.61 -14.14 0.72
N LEU A 91 -9.71 -13.95 -0.23
CA LEU A 91 -9.97 -13.14 -1.41
C LEU A 91 -10.08 -14.03 -2.66
N PRO A 92 -10.92 -13.68 -3.66
CA PRO A 92 -11.08 -14.49 -4.86
C PRO A 92 -9.78 -14.67 -5.64
N GLU A 93 -8.99 -13.60 -5.75
CA GLU A 93 -7.83 -13.54 -6.63
C GLU A 93 -6.74 -12.63 -6.06
N LEU A 94 -5.48 -13.02 -6.30
CA LEU A 94 -4.31 -12.18 -6.08
C LEU A 94 -3.99 -11.39 -7.35
N THR A 95 -4.04 -10.05 -7.28
CA THR A 95 -3.65 -9.16 -8.37
C THR A 95 -2.57 -8.18 -7.93
N GLU A 96 -1.77 -7.68 -8.87
CA GLU A 96 -0.72 -6.69 -8.59
C GLU A 96 -1.29 -5.36 -8.04
N ALA A 97 -2.53 -5.01 -8.43
CA ALA A 97 -3.20 -3.80 -7.96
C ALA A 97 -3.87 -3.95 -6.59
N LEU A 98 -3.90 -5.16 -6.02
CA LEU A 98 -4.54 -5.43 -4.75
C LEU A 98 -3.79 -4.73 -3.60
N SER A 99 -4.57 -4.10 -2.74
CA SER A 99 -4.09 -3.50 -1.49
C SER A 99 -5.03 -3.88 -0.36
N ILE A 100 -4.48 -4.34 0.76
CA ILE A 100 -5.23 -4.85 1.89
C ILE A 100 -4.89 -4.02 3.13
N PRO A 101 -5.84 -3.25 3.68
CA PRO A 101 -5.61 -2.48 4.89
C PRO A 101 -5.59 -3.40 6.11
N PHE A 102 -4.67 -3.11 7.02
CA PHE A 102 -4.54 -3.76 8.30
C PHE A 102 -4.66 -2.74 9.43
N SER A 103 -5.45 -3.12 10.43
CA SER A 103 -5.51 -2.41 11.69
C SER A 103 -4.48 -2.97 12.65
N PHE A 104 -3.81 -2.09 13.39
CA PHE A 104 -2.92 -2.45 14.49
C PHE A 104 -3.23 -1.60 15.74
N THR A 105 -3.41 -2.25 16.88
CA THR A 105 -3.50 -1.56 18.17
C THR A 105 -2.60 -2.26 19.17
N LYS A 106 -1.72 -1.47 19.80
CA LYS A 106 -0.75 -2.00 20.76
C LYS A 106 -1.42 -2.61 22.00
N ASN A 107 -0.73 -3.57 22.60
CA ASN A 107 -0.94 -3.95 24.00
C ASN A 107 -0.07 -3.04 24.91
N SER A 108 0.33 -3.52 26.08
CA SER A 108 1.19 -2.76 27.01
C SER A 108 2.64 -2.55 26.55
N SER A 109 3.12 -3.30 25.55
CA SER A 109 4.50 -3.18 25.03
C SER A 109 4.68 -1.96 24.12
N SER A 110 5.92 -1.59 23.81
CA SER A 110 6.21 -0.41 22.95
C SER A 110 6.87 -0.75 21.63
N THR A 111 7.54 -1.90 21.55
CA THR A 111 8.24 -2.37 20.36
C THR A 111 7.60 -3.65 19.86
N PHE A 112 7.39 -3.71 18.56
CA PHE A 112 6.65 -4.78 17.90
C PHE A 112 7.35 -5.19 16.61
N ASN A 113 7.05 -6.42 16.18
CA ASN A 113 7.42 -6.93 14.88
C ASN A 113 6.17 -7.41 14.15
N ILE A 114 6.15 -7.26 12.84
CA ILE A 114 5.27 -8.00 11.93
C ILE A 114 6.15 -8.91 11.09
N LYS A 115 5.96 -10.22 11.21
CA LYS A 115 6.64 -11.23 10.41
C LYS A 115 5.67 -11.83 9.39
N ALA A 116 6.10 -11.93 8.13
CA ALA A 116 5.38 -12.58 7.05
C ALA A 116 5.92 -13.99 6.78
N GLU A 117 5.02 -14.93 6.50
CA GLU A 117 5.29 -16.32 6.12
C GLU A 117 4.38 -16.72 4.95
N GLY A 118 4.84 -17.65 4.10
CA GLY A 118 4.06 -18.17 2.96
C GLY A 118 4.15 -17.35 1.66
N ILE A 119 4.94 -16.28 1.63
CA ILE A 119 5.12 -15.44 0.42
C ILE A 119 5.62 -16.26 -0.78
N ASP A 120 6.54 -17.18 -0.56
CA ASP A 120 7.12 -18.02 -1.63
C ASP A 120 6.11 -19.04 -2.22
N GLN A 121 4.95 -19.21 -1.58
CA GLN A 121 3.87 -20.10 -2.01
C GLN A 121 2.77 -19.36 -2.78
N LEU A 122 2.96 -18.09 -3.12
CA LEU A 122 2.01 -17.30 -3.92
C LEU A 122 2.11 -17.61 -5.41
N ALA A 123 0.94 -17.76 -6.03
CA ALA A 123 0.71 -17.98 -7.45
C ALA A 123 -0.45 -17.07 -7.92
N PRO A 124 -0.19 -16.07 -8.79
CA PRO A 124 1.12 -15.69 -9.34
C PRO A 124 2.10 -15.19 -8.27
N SER A 125 3.40 -15.31 -8.54
CA SER A 125 4.44 -14.80 -7.65
C SER A 125 4.56 -13.30 -7.81
N TYR A 126 4.13 -12.55 -6.79
CA TYR A 126 4.33 -11.11 -6.70
C TYR A 126 5.21 -10.75 -5.50
N PRO A 127 6.03 -9.68 -5.62
CA PRO A 127 6.66 -9.11 -4.45
C PRO A 127 5.61 -8.59 -3.47
N VAL A 128 5.84 -8.78 -2.18
CA VAL A 128 4.92 -8.41 -1.11
C VAL A 128 5.54 -7.28 -0.30
N TYR A 129 4.78 -6.23 -0.10
CA TYR A 129 5.21 -5.03 0.61
C TYR A 129 4.24 -4.71 1.75
N LEU A 130 4.78 -4.16 2.83
CA LEU A 130 4.02 -3.62 3.95
C LEU A 130 4.40 -2.15 4.14
N THR A 131 3.43 -1.26 3.96
CA THR A 131 3.60 0.18 4.21
C THR A 131 3.06 0.53 5.58
N ASP A 132 3.90 1.12 6.44
CA ASP A 132 3.52 1.78 7.68
C ASP A 132 3.09 3.23 7.35
N LEU A 133 1.78 3.46 7.36
CA LEU A 133 1.16 4.75 7.04
C LEU A 133 1.45 5.83 8.08
N LYS A 134 1.88 5.46 9.30
CA LYS A 134 2.22 6.44 10.35
C LYS A 134 3.46 7.25 9.97
N ILE A 135 4.45 6.59 9.37
CA ILE A 135 5.76 7.19 9.03
C ILE A 135 6.04 7.17 7.53
N ASN A 136 5.10 6.68 6.73
CA ASN A 136 5.21 6.50 5.29
C ASN A 136 6.45 5.69 4.87
N TYR A 137 6.70 4.58 5.58
CA TYR A 137 7.82 3.67 5.30
C TYR A 137 7.30 2.36 4.73
N THR A 138 7.97 1.84 3.69
CA THR A 138 7.59 0.57 3.05
C THR A 138 8.67 -0.49 3.24
N GLN A 139 8.32 -1.59 3.90
CA GLN A 139 9.13 -2.79 4.01
C GLN A 139 8.84 -3.73 2.83
N ASN A 140 9.90 -4.19 2.14
CA ASN A 140 9.79 -5.31 1.23
C ASN A 140 9.84 -6.62 2.02
N LEU A 141 8.69 -7.29 2.16
CA LEU A 141 8.55 -8.52 2.92
C LEU A 141 9.07 -9.75 2.15
N SER A 142 9.19 -9.67 0.82
CA SER A 142 9.78 -10.74 0.02
C SER A 142 11.29 -10.88 0.21
N THR A 143 12.00 -9.80 0.58
CA THR A 143 13.44 -9.84 0.85
C THR A 143 13.78 -9.73 2.34
N GLY A 144 12.95 -9.04 3.12
CA GLY A 144 13.06 -8.90 4.56
C GLY A 144 11.71 -9.18 5.21
N PRO A 145 11.41 -10.44 5.59
CA PRO A 145 10.07 -10.86 5.98
C PRO A 145 9.62 -10.32 7.34
N THR A 146 10.47 -9.60 8.07
CA THR A 146 10.16 -9.04 9.37
C THR A 146 10.33 -7.52 9.36
N TYR A 147 9.27 -6.80 9.71
CA TYR A 147 9.28 -5.36 9.94
C TYR A 147 9.22 -5.06 11.43
N THR A 148 10.17 -4.27 11.95
CA THR A 148 10.21 -3.82 13.35
C THR A 148 9.76 -2.37 13.47
N PHE A 149 8.91 -2.06 14.44
CA PHE A 149 8.40 -0.71 14.66
C PHE A 149 8.04 -0.46 16.12
N THR A 150 7.79 0.81 16.45
CA THR A 150 7.28 1.23 17.77
C THR A 150 5.86 1.76 17.67
N SER A 151 5.11 1.64 18.77
CA SER A 151 3.76 2.19 18.87
C SER A 151 3.48 2.74 20.27
N VAL A 152 2.72 3.83 20.31
CA VAL A 152 2.30 4.51 21.54
C VAL A 152 0.78 4.56 21.63
N GLU A 153 0.26 4.84 22.83
CA GLU A 153 -1.18 4.99 23.03
C GLU A 153 -1.72 6.18 22.22
N GLY A 154 -2.88 6.00 21.60
CA GLY A 154 -3.50 7.00 20.72
C GLY A 154 -3.00 7.00 19.26
N ASP A 155 -2.07 6.10 18.89
CA ASP A 155 -1.74 5.89 17.48
C ASP A 155 -3.00 5.49 16.67
N ASN A 156 -3.11 5.99 15.43
CA ASN A 156 -4.20 5.61 14.54
C ASN A 156 -4.16 4.09 14.27
N PRO A 157 -5.23 3.33 14.57
CA PRO A 157 -5.25 1.90 14.32
C PRO A 157 -5.10 1.51 12.86
N ALA A 158 -5.61 2.31 11.92
CA ALA A 158 -5.47 2.05 10.48
C ALA A 158 -4.06 2.41 10.00
N ARG A 159 -3.10 1.54 10.35
CA ARG A 159 -1.66 1.84 10.26
C ARG A 159 -0.96 1.15 9.10
N PHE A 160 -1.38 -0.05 8.73
CA PHE A 160 -0.62 -0.87 7.80
C PHE A 160 -1.38 -1.12 6.50
N LEU A 161 -0.66 -1.12 5.39
CA LEU A 161 -1.18 -1.48 4.07
C LEU A 161 -0.30 -2.56 3.46
N LEU A 162 -0.87 -3.74 3.24
CA LEU A 162 -0.22 -4.82 2.49
C LEU A 162 -0.53 -4.64 1.01
N HIS A 163 0.47 -4.69 0.14
CA HIS A 163 0.27 -4.52 -1.31
C HIS A 163 1.32 -5.28 -2.12
N PHE A 164 1.03 -5.47 -3.41
CA PHE A 164 1.73 -6.43 -4.29
C PHE A 164 2.48 -5.80 -5.46
N LYS A 165 2.67 -4.47 -5.40
CA LYS A 165 3.45 -3.71 -6.37
C LYS A 165 4.34 -2.71 -5.63
N PRO A 166 5.51 -2.34 -6.16
CA PRO A 166 6.25 -1.25 -5.56
C PRO A 166 5.40 0.01 -5.61
N VAL A 167 5.02 0.53 -4.45
CA VAL A 167 4.67 1.94 -4.33
C VAL A 167 5.99 2.68 -4.53
N GLY A 168 6.11 3.40 -5.64
CA GLY A 168 7.15 4.41 -5.74
C GLY A 168 7.02 5.34 -4.54
N ILE A 169 8.05 6.15 -4.26
CA ILE A 169 7.76 7.46 -3.69
C ILE A 169 6.70 8.00 -4.64
N GLU A 170 5.45 8.10 -4.19
CA GLU A 170 4.49 8.93 -4.89
C GLU A 170 5.26 10.24 -5.01
N GLU A 171 5.70 10.60 -6.23
CA GLU A 171 5.51 12.00 -6.59
C GLU A 171 4.06 12.20 -6.18
N GLU A 172 3.86 12.98 -5.11
CA GLU A 172 2.52 13.35 -4.68
C GLU A 172 1.76 13.55 -5.97
N SER A 173 0.54 13.05 -6.05
CA SER A 173 -0.42 13.60 -6.98
C SER A 173 -0.55 15.10 -6.65
N THR A 174 0.48 15.86 -7.01
CA THR A 174 0.52 17.27 -7.25
C THR A 174 -0.54 17.37 -8.30
N ASN A 175 -1.73 17.76 -7.84
CA ASN A 175 -2.91 18.10 -8.62
C ASN A 175 -2.54 18.10 -10.09
N GLN A 176 -2.78 16.99 -10.81
CA GLN A 176 -2.26 16.76 -12.17
C GLN A 176 -2.25 18.10 -12.87
N SER A 177 -1.08 18.73 -12.92
CA SER A 177 -1.08 20.07 -13.44
C SER A 177 -1.29 19.84 -14.92
N ASN A 178 -2.38 20.37 -15.43
CA ASN A 178 -2.64 20.36 -16.86
C ASN A 178 -1.66 21.28 -17.61
N ILE A 179 -0.59 21.75 -16.94
CA ILE A 179 0.46 22.55 -17.54
C ILE A 179 1.36 21.63 -18.36
N LEU A 180 1.30 21.77 -19.68
CA LEU A 180 2.14 21.04 -20.62
C LEU A 180 3.31 21.91 -21.04
N VAL A 181 4.50 21.33 -21.08
CA VAL A 181 5.72 22.01 -21.51
C VAL A 181 6.41 21.16 -22.57
N TRP A 182 6.72 21.77 -23.71
CA TRP A 182 7.49 21.15 -24.79
C TRP A 182 8.36 22.19 -25.48
N ALA A 183 9.35 21.75 -26.26
CA ALA A 183 10.21 22.62 -27.04
C ALA A 183 10.07 22.33 -28.53
N THR A 184 10.10 23.37 -29.36
CA THR A 184 10.08 23.28 -30.83
C THR A 184 10.78 24.51 -31.40
N ASN A 185 11.69 24.34 -32.37
CA ASN A 185 12.38 25.44 -33.05
C ASN A 185 12.99 26.51 -32.11
N ASN A 186 13.74 26.08 -31.10
CA ASN A 186 14.35 26.94 -30.09
C ASN A 186 13.36 27.78 -29.24
N VAL A 187 12.09 27.35 -29.17
CA VAL A 187 11.04 27.96 -28.35
C VAL A 187 10.51 26.95 -27.36
N ILE A 188 10.45 27.31 -26.08
CA ILE A 188 9.67 26.57 -25.08
C ILE A 188 8.23 27.03 -25.19
N ASN A 189 7.33 26.06 -25.34
CA ASN A 189 5.89 26.25 -25.31
C ASN A 189 5.35 25.76 -23.98
N ILE A 190 4.51 26.58 -23.35
CA ILE A 190 3.84 26.28 -22.09
C ILE A 190 2.33 26.43 -22.30
N LEU A 191 1.58 25.35 -22.20
CA LEU A 191 0.12 25.40 -22.14
C LEU A 191 -0.28 25.42 -20.67
N ASN A 192 -0.98 26.46 -20.22
CA ASN A 192 -1.42 26.66 -18.84
C ASN A 192 -2.96 26.87 -18.80
N PRO A 193 -3.76 25.79 -18.93
CA PRO A 193 -5.20 25.89 -19.12
C PRO A 193 -5.94 26.50 -17.92
N HIS A 194 -5.33 26.46 -16.74
CA HIS A 194 -5.88 27.02 -15.51
C HIS A 194 -5.40 28.45 -15.24
N ARG A 195 -4.62 29.06 -16.16
CA ARG A 195 -4.23 30.47 -16.13
C ARG A 195 -3.57 30.87 -14.81
N GLN A 196 -2.77 29.96 -14.25
CA GLN A 196 -2.13 30.17 -12.95
C GLN A 196 -0.88 31.03 -13.15
N PRO A 197 -0.67 32.12 -12.40
CA PRO A 197 0.61 32.80 -12.41
C PRO A 197 1.66 31.95 -11.68
N GLY A 198 2.92 32.07 -12.09
CA GLY A 198 4.04 31.36 -11.48
C GLY A 198 5.36 31.86 -12.01
N THR A 199 6.42 31.10 -11.76
CA THR A 199 7.79 31.42 -12.19
C THR A 199 8.34 30.24 -12.98
N ILE A 200 8.96 30.52 -14.12
CA ILE A 200 9.62 29.54 -15.00
C ILE A 200 11.12 29.68 -14.84
N ARG A 201 11.78 28.55 -14.63
CA ARG A 201 13.24 28.43 -14.58
C ARG A 201 13.69 27.42 -15.61
N VAL A 202 14.74 27.75 -16.35
CA VAL A 202 15.39 26.83 -17.27
C VAL A 202 16.76 26.50 -16.69
N ILE A 203 17.02 25.21 -16.50
CA ILE A 203 18.19 24.70 -15.81
C ILE A 203 18.93 23.76 -16.76
N ASN A 204 20.24 23.91 -16.87
CA ASN A 204 21.06 23.00 -17.68
C ASN A 204 21.30 21.66 -16.95
N MET A 205 21.86 20.67 -17.65
CA MET A 205 22.12 19.34 -17.05
C MET A 205 23.18 19.36 -15.93
N LEU A 206 23.90 20.47 -15.74
CA LEU A 206 24.83 20.68 -14.61
C LEU A 206 24.14 21.30 -13.39
N GLY A 207 22.82 21.55 -13.47
CA GLY A 207 22.04 22.16 -12.38
C GLY A 207 22.13 23.69 -12.31
N GLN A 208 22.69 24.36 -13.31
CA GLN A 208 22.79 25.82 -13.34
C GLN A 208 21.53 26.42 -13.99
N GLU A 209 20.94 27.42 -13.34
CA GLU A 209 19.85 28.22 -13.91
C GLU A 209 20.41 29.09 -15.04
N VAL A 210 19.91 28.87 -16.26
CA VAL A 210 20.31 29.59 -17.47
C VAL A 210 19.28 30.63 -17.90
N MET A 211 18.05 30.55 -17.38
CA MET A 211 16.99 31.52 -17.62
C MET A 211 15.98 31.51 -16.47
N HIS A 212 15.41 32.69 -16.22
CA HIS A 212 14.37 32.94 -15.23
C HIS A 212 13.36 33.92 -15.81
N THR A 213 12.08 33.58 -15.78
CA THR A 213 10.99 34.49 -16.18
C THR A 213 9.72 34.20 -15.37
N GLU A 214 8.82 35.17 -15.29
CA GLU A 214 7.49 34.93 -14.74
C GLU A 214 6.60 34.25 -15.79
N MET A 215 5.78 33.31 -15.33
CA MET A 215 4.67 32.73 -16.08
C MET A 215 3.46 33.63 -15.90
N ASN A 216 3.07 34.29 -16.97
CA ASN A 216 1.85 35.09 -16.96
C ASN A 216 0.66 34.13 -16.89
N GLY A 217 -0.45 34.54 -16.26
CA GLY A 217 -1.66 33.73 -16.16
C GLY A 217 -2.38 33.51 -17.50
N ASP A 218 -1.66 33.45 -18.61
CA ASP A 218 -2.17 33.19 -19.94
C ASP A 218 -2.35 31.69 -20.17
N ASN A 219 -3.19 31.35 -21.15
CA ASN A 219 -3.45 29.95 -21.50
C ASN A 219 -2.28 29.30 -22.24
N HIS A 220 -1.52 30.07 -22.99
CA HIS A 220 -0.37 29.61 -23.76
C HIS A 220 0.69 30.69 -23.74
N GLU A 221 1.92 30.32 -23.41
CA GLU A 221 3.08 31.20 -23.37
C GLU A 221 4.22 30.57 -24.17
N GLU A 222 4.91 31.41 -24.94
CA GLU A 222 6.06 31.03 -25.76
C GLU A 222 7.30 31.79 -25.26
N ILE A 223 8.37 31.04 -25.00
CA ILE A 223 9.62 31.60 -24.50
C ILE A 223 10.69 31.29 -25.53
N TYR A 224 11.16 32.33 -26.21
CA TYR A 224 12.28 32.20 -27.12
C TYR A 224 13.57 31.95 -26.34
N ILE A 225 14.24 30.86 -26.65
CA ILE A 225 15.50 30.50 -26.04
C ILE A 225 16.62 30.78 -27.02
N GLY A 226 17.57 31.63 -26.61
CA GLY A 226 18.80 31.91 -27.37
C GLY A 226 19.94 30.98 -26.98
N LEU A 227 19.66 29.72 -26.62
CA LEU A 227 20.63 28.78 -26.07
C LEU A 227 21.10 27.75 -27.11
N PRO A 228 22.29 27.14 -26.92
CA PRO A 228 22.77 26.06 -27.78
C PRO A 228 21.92 24.80 -27.67
N SER A 229 21.98 23.96 -28.71
CA SER A 229 21.25 22.69 -28.75
C SER A 229 21.69 21.74 -27.65
N ALA A 230 20.81 21.45 -26.71
CA ALA A 230 21.07 20.58 -25.56
C ALA A 230 19.77 20.18 -24.85
N TYR A 231 19.90 19.27 -23.88
CA TYR A 231 18.82 19.01 -22.93
C TYR A 231 18.82 20.03 -21.80
N PHE A 232 17.62 20.49 -21.44
CA PHE A 232 17.36 21.37 -20.32
C PHE A 232 16.21 20.85 -19.48
N ILE A 233 16.16 21.28 -18.22
CA ILE A 233 15.01 21.08 -17.33
C ILE A 233 14.27 22.41 -17.24
N VAL A 234 12.99 22.41 -17.61
CA VAL A 234 12.07 23.52 -17.39
C VAL A 234 11.32 23.24 -16.10
N SER A 235 11.47 24.13 -15.13
CA SER A 235 10.81 24.06 -13.83
C SER A 235 9.84 25.23 -13.70
N ILE A 236 8.55 24.93 -13.59
CA ILE A 236 7.49 25.92 -13.39
C ILE A 236 6.98 25.79 -11.97
N VAL A 237 7.17 26.84 -11.17
CA VAL A 237 6.72 26.92 -9.78
C VAL A 237 5.53 27.88 -9.73
N TYR A 238 4.37 27.41 -9.32
CA TYR A 238 3.16 28.22 -9.17
C TYR A 238 2.52 27.94 -7.81
N LYS A 239 1.47 28.69 -7.45
CA LYS A 239 0.87 28.64 -6.11
C LYS A 239 0.51 27.23 -5.62
N ASN A 240 0.10 26.36 -6.55
CA ASN A 240 -0.46 25.05 -6.23
C ASN A 240 0.45 23.87 -6.63
N GLY A 241 1.72 24.12 -6.99
CA GLY A 241 2.63 23.03 -7.33
C GLY A 241 3.88 23.43 -8.12
N ILE A 242 4.64 22.40 -8.49
CA ILE A 242 5.85 22.51 -9.31
C ILE A 242 5.71 21.53 -10.48
N VAL A 243 6.04 21.97 -11.69
CA VAL A 243 6.09 21.13 -12.89
C VAL A 243 7.52 21.11 -13.40
N ASN A 244 8.11 19.93 -13.48
CA ASN A 244 9.43 19.73 -14.06
C ASN A 244 9.31 18.95 -15.37
N ARG A 245 9.89 19.48 -16.44
CA ARG A 245 9.93 18.83 -17.76
C ARG A 245 11.32 18.92 -18.36
N LYS A 246 11.86 17.76 -18.74
CA LYS A 246 13.08 17.67 -19.54
C LYS A 246 12.71 17.93 -21.00
N VAL A 247 13.33 18.91 -21.62
CA VAL A 247 13.12 19.27 -23.03
C VAL A 247 14.44 19.23 -23.78
N PHE A 248 14.39 18.87 -25.05
CA PHE A 248 15.52 19.01 -25.97
C PHE A 248 15.29 20.27 -26.78
N ILE A 249 16.31 21.14 -26.82
CA ILE A 249 16.31 22.36 -27.61
C ILE A 249 17.24 22.13 -28.78
N GLU A 250 16.76 22.45 -29.98
CA GLU A 250 17.48 22.38 -31.25
C GLU A 250 18.05 23.73 -31.65
#